data_AF-A0AAW0BBQ2-F1
#
_entry.id   AF-A0AAW0BBQ2-F1
#
_cell.length_a   1.000
_cell.length_b   1.000
_cell.length_c   1.000
_cell.angle_alpha   90.00
_cell.angle_beta   90.00
_cell.angle_gamma   90.00
#
_symmetry.space_group_name_H-M   'P 1'
#
loop_
_entity.id
_entity.type
_entity.pdbx_description
1 polymer ?
#
loop_
_entity_poly.entity_id
_entity_poly.type
_entity_poly.pdbx_seq_one_letter_code
_entity_poly.pdbx_strand_id
1 'polypeptide(L)'
;MIFTNLMEKEANKPFLIQVGALNSDGRPGNKYPFKTIPQGAATTVVAAFDTRIDDQPGTYLKDCVVANDQAASHSRDTEMAKKLWTVTEEALGEKFSSTVFVRDVDRPMMFVSTVHT
;
A
#
# COMPACT_ATOMS: atom_id res chain seq x y z
N MET A 1 9.08 10.50 -2.99
CA MET A 1 7.75 11.08 -2.67
C MET A 1 6.86 10.95 -3.90
N ILE A 2 5.56 10.69 -3.74
CA ILE A 2 4.60 10.56 -4.86
C ILE A 2 3.62 11.72 -4.76
N PHE A 3 3.64 12.65 -5.71
CA PHE A 3 2.82 13.87 -5.69
C PHE A 3 1.62 13.76 -6.65
N THR A 4 0.85 12.68 -6.55
CA THR A 4 -0.17 12.28 -7.54
C THR A 4 -1.12 13.40 -7.94
N ASN A 5 -1.65 14.18 -7.00
CA ASN A 5 -2.64 15.22 -7.32
C ASN A 5 -2.07 16.66 -7.27
N LEU A 6 -0.88 16.83 -6.70
CA LEU A 6 -0.30 18.16 -6.48
C LEU A 6 0.37 18.71 -7.74
N MET A 7 0.91 17.82 -8.60
CA MET A 7 1.68 18.17 -9.81
C MET A 7 0.82 18.46 -11.04
N GLU A 8 -0.42 17.95 -11.05
CA GLU A 8 -1.31 17.99 -12.21
C GLU A 8 -1.97 19.37 -12.40
N LYS A 9 -2.17 20.11 -11.29
CA LYS A 9 -2.70 21.48 -11.37
C LYS A 9 -1.60 22.44 -11.80
N GLU A 10 -1.77 23.05 -12.98
CA GLU A 10 -0.95 24.16 -13.50
C GLU A 10 -0.69 25.24 -12.43
N ALA A 11 -1.70 25.55 -11.62
CA ALA A 11 -1.62 26.53 -10.53
C ALA A 11 -0.55 26.22 -9.46
N ASN A 12 -0.17 24.96 -9.29
CA ASN A 12 0.79 24.53 -8.27
C ASN A 12 2.22 24.44 -8.80
N LYS A 13 2.43 24.46 -10.13
CA LYS A 13 3.77 24.33 -10.74
C LYS A 13 4.75 25.42 -10.28
N PRO A 14 4.37 26.72 -10.18
CA PRO A 14 5.29 27.75 -9.68
C PRO A 14 5.76 27.47 -8.25
N PHE A 15 4.85 27.01 -7.39
CA PHE A 15 5.16 26.61 -6.02
C PHE A 15 6.09 25.39 -5.99
N LEU A 16 5.81 24.37 -6.81
CA LEU A 16 6.61 23.15 -6.89
C LEU A 16 8.04 23.40 -7.40
N ILE A 17 8.21 24.35 -8.31
CA ILE A 17 9.52 24.83 -8.75
C ILE A 17 10.23 25.56 -7.61
N GLN A 18 9.53 26.47 -6.92
CA GLN A 18 10.07 27.23 -5.79
C GLN A 18 10.54 26.31 -4.65
N VAL A 19 9.79 25.24 -4.34
CA VAL A 19 10.18 24.30 -3.27
C VAL A 19 11.19 23.24 -3.71
N GLY A 20 11.58 23.22 -5.00
CA GLY A 20 12.54 22.29 -5.57
C GLY A 20 12.01 20.87 -5.82
N ALA A 21 10.69 20.70 -5.82
CA ALA A 21 10.02 19.45 -6.18
C ALA A 21 9.94 19.26 -7.70
N LEU A 22 9.94 20.37 -8.45
CA LEU A 22 10.03 20.43 -9.90
C LEU A 22 11.20 21.30 -10.34
N ASN A 23 11.77 20.98 -11.50
CA ASN A 23 12.64 21.87 -12.24
C ASN A 23 11.78 22.76 -13.17
N SER A 24 12.38 23.81 -13.74
CA SER A 24 11.72 24.70 -14.70
C SER A 24 11.25 24.01 -15.99
N ASP A 25 11.77 22.83 -16.29
CA ASP A 25 11.38 21.97 -17.41
C ASP A 25 10.21 21.01 -17.08
N GLY A 26 9.66 21.08 -15.86
CA GLY A 26 8.58 20.21 -15.40
C GLY A 26 9.03 18.80 -15.00
N ARG A 27 10.33 18.51 -14.99
CA ARG A 27 10.86 17.24 -14.48
C ARG A 27 11.01 17.26 -12.95
N PRO A 28 11.02 16.09 -12.31
CA PRO A 28 11.41 15.94 -10.90
C PRO A 28 12.64 16.76 -10.50
N GLY A 29 12.47 17.62 -9.50
CA GLY A 29 13.56 18.36 -8.90
C GLY A 29 14.45 17.49 -8.03
N ASN A 30 15.72 17.88 -7.88
CA ASN A 30 16.73 17.08 -7.17
C ASN A 30 16.52 17.05 -5.64
N LYS A 31 15.72 17.98 -5.09
CA LYS A 31 15.47 18.10 -3.65
C LYS A 31 14.50 17.05 -3.12
N TYR A 32 13.59 16.56 -3.97
CA TYR A 32 12.67 15.47 -3.66
C TYR A 32 12.70 14.45 -4.80
N PRO A 33 13.75 13.63 -4.88
CA PRO A 33 13.89 12.69 -5.98
C PRO A 33 12.69 11.74 -6.01
N PHE A 34 12.18 11.55 -7.22
CA PHE A 34 11.16 10.56 -7.46
C PHE A 34 11.78 9.18 -7.31
N LYS A 35 11.00 8.24 -6.78
CA LYS A 35 11.44 6.85 -6.72
C LYS A 35 11.61 6.33 -8.13
N THR A 36 12.66 5.53 -8.35
CA THR A 36 12.77 4.75 -9.59
C THR A 36 11.67 3.68 -9.62
N ILE A 37 11.31 3.19 -10.81
CA ILE A 37 10.36 2.08 -10.96
C ILE A 37 10.72 0.87 -10.07
N PRO A 38 11.97 0.35 -10.08
CA PRO A 38 12.31 -0.76 -9.20
C PRO A 38 12.19 -0.41 -7.70
N GLN A 39 12.53 0.82 -7.31
CA GLN A 39 12.36 1.27 -5.91
C GLN A 39 10.89 1.36 -5.49
N GLY A 40 9.99 1.70 -6.42
CA GLY A 40 8.55 1.69 -6.19
C GLY A 40 7.99 0.28 -5.99
N ALA A 41 8.45 -0.68 -6.79
CA ALA A 41 7.98 -2.07 -6.72
C ALA A 41 8.59 -2.88 -5.57
N ALA A 42 9.78 -2.49 -5.08
CA ALA A 42 10.55 -3.28 -4.11
C ALA A 42 9.76 -3.65 -2.84
N THR A 43 8.94 -2.74 -2.31
CA THR A 43 8.19 -3.02 -1.07
C THR A 43 7.15 -4.12 -1.28
N THR A 44 6.50 -4.16 -2.45
CA THR A 44 5.55 -5.23 -2.81
C THR A 44 6.27 -6.57 -2.98
N VAL A 45 7.46 -6.57 -3.59
CA VAL A 45 8.27 -7.78 -3.75
C VAL A 45 8.69 -8.33 -2.38
N VAL A 46 9.11 -7.46 -1.45
CA VAL A 46 9.45 -7.85 -0.07
C VAL A 46 8.22 -8.41 0.66
N ALA A 47 7.06 -7.75 0.54
CA ALA A 47 5.82 -8.23 1.15
C ALA A 47 5.41 -9.64 0.68
N ALA A 48 5.75 -10.00 -0.56
CA ALA A 48 5.35 -11.27 -1.17
C ALA A 48 6.33 -12.42 -0.93
N PHE A 49 7.63 -12.14 -0.78
CA PHE A 49 8.68 -13.19 -0.82
C PHE A 49 9.67 -13.17 0.35
N ASP A 50 9.69 -12.12 1.17
CA ASP A 50 10.66 -12.02 2.25
C ASP A 50 10.25 -12.91 3.42
N THR A 51 10.96 -14.02 3.63
CA THR A 51 10.64 -14.98 4.69
C THR A 51 10.83 -14.42 6.10
N ARG A 52 11.51 -13.27 6.25
CA ARG A 52 11.72 -12.62 7.55
C ARG A 52 10.45 -12.02 8.14
N ILE A 53 9.36 -11.94 7.37
CA ILE A 53 8.07 -11.41 7.82
C ILE A 53 6.98 -12.49 7.92
N ASP A 54 7.31 -13.76 7.67
CA ASP A 54 6.36 -14.88 7.72
C ASP A 54 5.72 -15.04 9.10
N ASP A 55 6.46 -14.71 10.17
CA ASP A 55 5.99 -14.74 11.55
C ASP A 55 5.18 -13.50 11.97
N GLN A 56 5.02 -12.52 11.07
CA GLN A 56 4.39 -11.22 11.32
C GLN A 56 3.29 -10.89 10.28
N PRO A 57 2.25 -11.72 10.16
CA PRO A 57 1.15 -11.45 9.24
C PRO A 57 0.43 -10.15 9.59
N GLY A 58 0.06 -9.38 8.56
CA GLY A 58 -0.66 -8.10 8.73
C GLY A 58 0.23 -6.92 9.15
N THR A 59 1.56 -7.07 9.09
CA THR A 59 2.51 -5.97 9.34
C THR A 59 2.44 -4.89 8.26
N TYR A 60 2.68 -3.64 8.64
CA TYR A 60 2.78 -2.52 7.72
C TYR A 60 4.22 -2.31 7.27
N LEU A 61 4.46 -2.27 5.97
CA LEU A 61 5.77 -2.04 5.37
C LEU A 61 5.90 -0.64 4.80
N LYS A 62 7.02 0.01 5.10
CA LYS A 62 7.46 1.25 4.48
C LYS A 62 8.90 1.10 4.02
N ASP A 63 9.14 1.35 2.73
CA ASP A 63 10.49 1.25 2.14
C ASP A 63 11.17 -0.09 2.43
N CYS A 64 10.45 -1.20 2.26
CA CYS A 64 10.89 -2.57 2.54
C CYS A 64 11.15 -2.91 4.02
N VAL A 65 10.76 -2.06 4.97
CA VAL A 65 10.97 -2.26 6.41
C VAL A 65 9.64 -2.27 7.15
N VAL A 66 9.54 -3.11 8.19
CA VAL A 66 8.40 -3.10 9.13
C VAL A 66 8.33 -1.77 9.86
N ALA A 67 7.20 -1.09 9.73
CA ALA A 67 6.99 0.28 10.22
C ALA A 67 5.60 0.42 10.88
N ASN A 68 5.21 -0.54 11.71
CA ASN A 68 3.89 -0.58 12.37
C ASN A 68 3.57 0.65 13.23
N ASP A 69 4.60 1.36 13.69
CA ASP A 69 4.53 2.63 14.41
C ASP A 69 4.09 3.81 13.53
N GLN A 70 4.33 3.72 12.22
CA GLN A 70 3.97 4.74 11.23
C GLN A 70 2.61 4.47 10.57
N ALA A 71 2.01 3.31 10.83
CA ALA A 71 0.64 3.02 10.40
C ALA A 71 -0.34 3.94 11.16
N ALA A 72 -1.31 4.50 10.45
CA ALA A 72 -2.31 5.35 11.08
C ALA A 72 -3.15 4.53 12.08
N SER A 73 -3.50 5.14 13.21
CA SER A 73 -4.19 4.44 14.30
C SER A 73 -5.51 3.80 13.87
N HIS A 74 -6.30 4.50 13.05
CA HIS A 74 -7.56 4.00 12.52
C HIS A 74 -7.39 2.80 11.58
N SER A 75 -6.23 2.63 10.95
CA SER A 75 -5.94 1.51 10.06
C SER A 75 -5.72 0.20 10.82
N ARG A 76 -5.55 0.27 12.14
CA ARG A 76 -5.30 -0.88 13.03
C ARG A 76 -6.54 -1.29 13.83
N ASP A 77 -7.67 -0.61 13.63
CA ASP A 77 -8.93 -0.90 14.30
C ASP A 77 -9.63 -2.10 13.63
N THR A 78 -9.62 -3.24 14.31
CA THR A 78 -10.22 -4.48 13.84
C THR A 78 -11.76 -4.42 13.79
N GLU A 79 -12.39 -3.63 14.66
CA GLU A 79 -13.84 -3.48 14.66
C GLU A 79 -14.30 -2.62 13.49
N MET A 80 -13.55 -1.56 13.17
CA MET A 80 -13.79 -0.78 11.96
C MET A 80 -13.55 -1.61 10.69
N ALA A 81 -12.51 -2.45 10.67
CA ALA A 81 -12.23 -3.35 9.55
C ALA A 81 -13.39 -4.33 9.29
N LYS A 82 -13.97 -4.93 10.35
CA LYS A 82 -15.15 -5.81 10.23
C LYS A 82 -16.36 -5.07 9.65
N LYS A 83 -16.63 -3.85 10.13
CA LYS A 83 -17.74 -3.03 9.62
C LYS A 83 -17.54 -2.68 8.14
N LEU A 84 -16.32 -2.30 7.77
CA LEU A 84 -15.96 -2.00 6.38
C LEU A 84 -16.13 -3.21 5.47
N TRP A 85 -15.77 -4.40 5.96
CA TRP A 85 -15.97 -5.65 5.23
C TRP A 85 -17.46 -5.94 4.99
N THR A 86 -18.30 -5.81 6.03
CA THR A 86 -19.76 -6.00 5.91
C THR A 86 -20.37 -5.09 4.84
N VAL A 87 -20.01 -3.80 4.86
CA VAL A 87 -20.50 -2.83 3.86
C VAL A 87 -19.99 -3.17 2.46
N THR A 88 -18.77 -3.68 2.33
CA THR A 88 -18.19 -4.10 1.05
C THR A 88 -18.94 -5.30 0.47
N GLU A 89 -19.26 -6.29 1.29
CA GLU A 89 -20.09 -7.45 0.89
C GLU A 89 -21.49 -7.03 0.44
N GLU A 90 -22.12 -6.12 1.18
CA GLU A 90 -23.44 -5.56 0.82
C GLU A 90 -23.37 -4.80 -0.51
N ALA A 91 -22.32 -4.01 -0.73
CA ALA A 91 -22.12 -3.25 -1.96
C ALA A 91 -21.86 -4.15 -3.18
N LEU A 92 -21.19 -5.29 -2.99
CA LEU A 92 -20.90 -6.26 -4.05
C LEU A 92 -22.03 -7.29 -4.26
N GLY A 93 -22.94 -7.43 -3.29
CA GLY A 93 -23.99 -8.46 -3.31
C GLY A 93 -23.46 -9.88 -3.13
N GLU A 94 -22.22 -10.04 -2.66
CA GLU A 94 -21.53 -11.32 -2.48
C GLU A 94 -21.09 -11.48 -1.02
N LYS A 95 -21.15 -12.72 -0.52
CA LYS A 95 -20.63 -13.08 0.80
C LYS A 95 -19.33 -13.84 0.65
N PHE A 96 -18.27 -13.33 1.27
CA PHE A 96 -16.98 -13.99 1.26
C PHE A 96 -16.83 -14.81 2.55
N SER A 97 -16.49 -16.08 2.42
CA SER A 97 -16.22 -16.93 3.59
C SER A 97 -15.07 -16.33 4.39
N SER A 98 -15.32 -16.00 5.66
CA SER A 98 -14.39 -15.33 6.57
C SER A 98 -13.18 -16.19 6.98
N THR A 99 -13.09 -17.42 6.45
CA THR A 99 -12.02 -18.40 6.71
C THR A 99 -10.62 -17.86 6.36
N VAL A 100 -10.54 -16.79 5.56
CA VAL A 100 -9.27 -16.17 5.17
C VAL A 100 -8.65 -15.29 6.28
N PHE A 101 -9.42 -14.86 7.29
CA PHE A 101 -8.96 -13.81 8.22
C PHE A 101 -8.54 -14.29 9.62
N VAL A 102 -8.74 -15.56 9.97
CA VAL A 102 -8.34 -16.07 11.31
C VAL A 102 -7.68 -17.44 11.18
N ARG A 103 -6.35 -17.44 11.36
CA ARG A 103 -5.48 -18.58 11.67
C ARG A 103 -5.59 -19.77 10.71
N ASP A 104 -4.66 -19.81 9.76
CA ASP A 104 -4.06 -21.08 9.35
C ASP A 104 -2.53 -20.90 9.45
N VAL A 105 -1.99 -21.20 10.62
CA VAL A 105 -0.53 -21.16 10.91
C VAL A 105 0.21 -22.29 10.15
N ASP A 106 -0.52 -23.23 9.55
CA ASP A 106 0.02 -24.45 8.93
C ASP A 106 -0.13 -24.50 7.40
N ARG A 107 -0.51 -23.40 6.72
CA ARG A 107 -0.48 -23.33 5.25
C ARG A 107 0.47 -22.24 4.75
N PRO A 108 1.54 -22.57 4.02
CA PRO A 108 2.29 -21.57 3.29
C PRO A 108 1.33 -20.89 2.29
N MET A 109 1.48 -19.57 2.16
CA MET A 109 0.71 -18.70 1.28
C MET A 109 0.68 -19.24 -0.15
N MET A 110 -0.30 -20.10 -0.48
CA MET A 110 -0.65 -20.38 -1.86
C MET A 110 -1.60 -19.28 -2.31
N PHE A 111 -1.16 -18.49 -3.28
CA PHE A 111 -2.04 -17.77 -4.19
C PHE A 111 -3.00 -18.79 -4.80
N VAL A 112 -4.18 -18.96 -4.20
CA VAL A 112 -5.25 -19.78 -4.78
C VAL A 112 -5.91 -18.94 -5.87
N SER A 113 -5.32 -18.99 -7.06
CA SER A 113 -6.06 -18.82 -8.31
C SER A 113 -6.95 -20.07 -8.47
N THR A 114 -8.14 -20.06 -7.88
CA THR A 114 -9.19 -20.97 -8.35
C THR A 114 -10.09 -20.16 -9.26
N VAL A 115 -9.71 -20.14 -10.55
CA VAL A 115 -10.68 -19.95 -11.63
C VAL A 115 -11.60 -21.17 -11.56
N HIS A 116 -12.82 -20.98 -11.05
CA HIS A 116 -13.89 -21.91 -11.36
C HIS A 116 -14.35 -21.56 -12.78
N THR A 117 -14.19 -22.56 -13.66
CA THR A 117 -14.67 -22.74 -15.04
C THR A 117 -15.46 -21.62 -15.69
#